data_AF-A0A378LMR9-F1
#
_entry.id   AF-A0A378LMR9-F1
#
_cell.length_a   1.000
_cell.length_b   1.000
_cell.length_c   1.000
_cell.angle_alpha   90.00
_cell.angle_beta   90.00
_cell.angle_gamma   90.00
#
_symmetry.space_group_name_H-M   'P 1'
#
loop_
_entity.id
_entity.type
_entity.pdbx_description
1 polymer ?
#
loop_
_entity_poly.entity_id
_entity_poly.type
_entity_poly.pdbx_seq_one_letter_code
_entity_poly.pdbx_strand_id
1 'polypeptide(L)'
;MYHKYPGFFPAIKSVASVEFTNVAMTSSGVKTLYRGDPHIPHIIFLMASVVTGVFCQSFPEIVGMEQIRLHKLTNLSNDFHMVSMTEDPEVAKSVGRGCILEIDPVLFLHDCVDVHATFKRNALNFPSRMEREKEHIALVLPFCSIKNIQIGDKFFENPFYLNIPVNDLAALESFKSLYDQLILILRQKYTQLPDEQEEKKSLHAFFLAYLDFYNKYSSSNPFNFTLDELTLRYPEFMTEFLQMNKLTTNGELMRDLFIGSSHNLFIEHPYTKNIGDAYINRAKNSTTCEEDPWAKSVYD
;
A
#
# COMPACT_ATOMS: atom_id res chain seq x y z
N MET A 1 -21.48 25.21 -26.31
CA MET A 1 -20.76 25.15 -25.01
C MET A 1 -20.34 23.72 -24.80
N TYR A 2 -19.05 23.44 -24.94
CA TYR A 2 -18.48 22.13 -24.60
C TYR A 2 -18.39 22.03 -23.07
N HIS A 3 -19.03 21.05 -22.47
CA HIS A 3 -18.89 20.77 -21.04
C HIS A 3 -17.43 20.39 -20.76
N LYS A 4 -16.80 21.11 -19.82
CA LYS A 4 -15.39 20.97 -19.39
C LYS A 4 -15.10 19.71 -18.55
N TYR A 5 -16.05 18.81 -18.41
CA TYR A 5 -15.89 17.58 -17.63
C TYR A 5 -16.36 16.41 -18.50
N PRO A 6 -15.45 15.50 -18.94
CA PRO A 6 -15.91 14.22 -19.46
C PRO A 6 -16.69 13.51 -18.34
N GLY A 7 -17.84 12.93 -18.68
CA GLY A 7 -18.64 12.17 -17.72
C GLY A 7 -17.82 10.98 -17.19
N PHE A 8 -17.27 11.13 -15.98
CA PHE A 8 -16.33 10.21 -15.34
C PHE A 8 -16.95 8.91 -14.80
N PHE A 9 -18.24 8.66 -15.00
CA PHE A 9 -18.90 7.48 -14.44
C PHE A 9 -19.69 6.73 -15.51
N PRO A 10 -19.15 5.60 -16.01
CA PRO A 10 -19.98 4.57 -16.62
C PRO A 10 -20.99 4.05 -15.58
N ALA A 11 -22.15 3.59 -16.07
CA ALA A 11 -23.16 2.94 -15.26
C ALA A 11 -22.55 1.77 -14.46
N ILE A 12 -22.89 1.71 -13.16
CA ILE A 12 -22.42 0.74 -12.18
C ILE A 12 -22.70 -0.68 -12.68
N LYS A 13 -21.66 -1.32 -13.23
CA LYS A 13 -21.54 -2.78 -13.22
C LYS A 13 -20.79 -3.14 -11.95
N SER A 14 -21.23 -4.18 -11.27
CA SER A 14 -20.46 -4.87 -10.25
C SER A 14 -19.15 -5.36 -10.90
N VAL A 15 -18.09 -4.57 -10.80
CA VAL A 15 -16.73 -4.96 -11.21
C VAL A 15 -15.96 -5.20 -9.93
N ALA A 16 -15.82 -6.47 -9.57
CA ALA A 16 -15.20 -6.95 -8.34
C ALA A 16 -13.66 -6.76 -8.29
N SER A 17 -13.02 -6.45 -9.41
CA SER A 17 -11.57 -6.29 -9.52
C SER A 17 -11.19 -4.98 -10.23
N VAL A 18 -10.04 -4.41 -9.90
CA VAL A 18 -9.46 -3.29 -10.64
C VAL A 18 -8.86 -3.81 -11.94
N GLU A 19 -9.19 -3.19 -13.07
CA GLU A 19 -8.67 -3.58 -14.37
C GLU A 19 -7.39 -2.81 -14.68
N PHE A 20 -6.32 -3.52 -15.05
CA PHE A 20 -5.07 -2.90 -15.47
C PHE A 20 -4.98 -2.91 -17.00
N THR A 21 -4.97 -1.72 -17.62
CA THR A 21 -5.07 -1.58 -19.08
C THR A 21 -3.85 -0.88 -19.68
N ASN A 22 -3.23 -1.52 -20.67
CA ASN A 22 -2.02 -1.02 -21.35
C ASN A 22 -0.86 -0.67 -20.40
N VAL A 23 -0.78 -1.33 -19.24
CA VAL A 23 0.33 -1.18 -18.30
C VAL A 23 1.31 -2.35 -18.39
N ALA A 24 2.52 -2.15 -17.90
CA ALA A 24 3.50 -3.21 -17.68
C ALA A 24 3.58 -3.50 -16.18
N MET A 25 3.36 -4.77 -15.82
CA MET A 25 3.51 -5.20 -14.43
C MET A 25 4.98 -5.38 -14.07
N THR A 26 5.25 -5.29 -12.78
CA THR A 26 6.57 -5.53 -12.21
C THR A 26 7.05 -6.93 -12.55
N SER A 27 8.29 -7.02 -13.03
CA SER A 27 8.90 -8.30 -13.39
C SER A 27 9.20 -9.15 -12.17
N SER A 28 9.07 -10.47 -12.28
CA SER A 28 9.55 -11.42 -11.27
C SER A 28 11.08 -11.38 -11.06
N GLY A 29 11.82 -10.69 -11.93
CA GLY A 29 13.24 -10.37 -11.74
C GLY A 29 13.49 -9.32 -10.65
N VAL A 30 12.49 -8.50 -10.32
CA VAL A 30 12.57 -7.50 -9.24
C VAL A 30 12.34 -8.20 -7.91
N LYS A 31 13.42 -8.39 -7.15
CA LYS A 31 13.39 -9.12 -5.86
C LYS A 31 13.08 -8.24 -4.67
N THR A 32 13.35 -6.95 -4.78
CA THR A 32 13.23 -6.01 -3.67
C THR A 32 12.83 -4.65 -4.22
N LEU A 33 11.83 -4.08 -3.58
CA LEU A 33 11.45 -2.69 -3.73
C LEU A 33 11.70 -1.97 -2.42
N TYR A 34 11.87 -0.66 -2.50
CA TYR A 34 12.06 0.21 -1.37
C TYR A 34 11.01 1.29 -1.36
N ARG A 35 10.56 1.67 -0.17
CA ARG A 35 9.70 2.83 0.01
C ARG A 35 10.29 3.76 1.04
N GLY A 36 10.46 5.01 0.67
CA GLY A 36 10.83 6.09 1.57
C GLY A 36 9.63 6.93 1.95
N ASP A 37 9.32 7.05 3.23
CA ASP A 37 8.27 7.97 3.69
C ASP A 37 8.55 8.42 5.14
N PRO A 38 8.70 9.73 5.40
CA PRO A 38 9.00 10.23 6.74
C PRO A 38 7.91 9.94 7.78
N HIS A 39 6.70 9.54 7.36
CA HIS A 39 5.59 9.20 8.26
C HIS A 39 5.55 7.71 8.63
N ILE A 40 6.42 6.85 8.07
CA ILE A 40 6.53 5.42 8.42
C ILE A 40 6.47 5.18 9.94
N PRO A 41 7.23 5.89 10.80
CA PRO A 41 7.23 5.65 12.24
C PRO A 41 5.86 5.86 12.91
N HIS A 42 4.98 6.63 12.28
CA HIS A 42 3.66 6.97 12.82
C HIS A 42 2.52 6.07 12.32
N ILE A 43 2.82 5.21 11.34
CA ILE A 43 1.82 4.34 10.70
C ILE A 43 2.17 2.88 10.89
N ILE A 44 3.45 2.51 10.73
CA ILE A 44 3.80 1.13 10.37
C ILE A 44 3.63 0.14 11.53
N PHE A 45 3.72 0.59 12.77
CA PHE A 45 3.54 -0.26 13.95
C PHE A 45 2.11 -0.27 14.50
N LEU A 46 1.14 0.34 13.79
CA LEU A 46 -0.26 0.26 14.18
C LEU A 46 -0.83 -1.14 13.87
N MET A 47 -1.69 -1.66 14.75
CA MET A 47 -2.45 -2.88 14.48
C MET A 47 -3.19 -2.80 13.14
N ALA A 48 -3.84 -1.67 12.87
CA ALA A 48 -4.52 -1.44 11.59
C ALA A 48 -3.60 -1.68 10.38
N SER A 49 -2.34 -1.20 10.44
CA SER A 49 -1.38 -1.33 9.35
C SER A 49 -0.84 -2.75 9.22
N VAL A 50 -0.72 -3.54 10.30
CA VAL A 50 -0.35 -4.97 10.22
C VAL A 50 -1.33 -5.78 9.37
N VAL A 51 -2.61 -5.39 9.36
CA VAL A 51 -3.67 -6.07 8.62
C VAL A 51 -3.91 -5.47 7.24
N THR A 52 -3.93 -4.15 7.14
CA THR A 52 -4.35 -3.44 5.92
C THR A 52 -3.20 -2.90 5.07
N GLY A 53 -1.97 -2.91 5.61
CA GLY A 53 -0.80 -2.39 4.92
C GLY A 53 -0.80 -0.87 4.78
N VAL A 54 -0.05 -0.39 3.79
CA VAL A 54 -0.07 1.02 3.36
C VAL A 54 -0.90 1.08 2.08
N PHE A 55 -1.81 2.02 1.95
CA PHE A 55 -2.73 2.06 0.81
C PHE A 55 -3.03 3.48 0.37
N CYS A 56 -3.43 3.63 -0.89
CA CYS A 56 -3.81 4.92 -1.43
C CYS A 56 -5.23 5.33 -1.00
N GLN A 57 -5.64 6.56 -1.32
CA GLN A 57 -6.99 7.05 -1.00
C GLN A 57 -7.91 7.12 -2.23
N SER A 58 -7.41 6.71 -3.39
CA SER A 58 -8.14 6.69 -4.66
C SER A 58 -8.08 5.30 -5.27
N PHE A 59 -9.23 4.65 -5.38
CA PHE A 59 -9.37 3.30 -5.93
C PHE A 59 -10.15 3.34 -7.24
N PRO A 60 -9.47 3.62 -8.38
CA PRO A 60 -10.11 3.66 -9.68
C PRO A 60 -10.57 2.25 -10.11
N GLU A 61 -11.58 2.18 -10.96
CA GLU A 61 -12.00 0.89 -11.55
C GLU A 61 -10.99 0.37 -12.57
N ILE A 62 -10.29 1.30 -13.23
CA ILE A 62 -9.30 1.02 -14.27
C ILE A 62 -8.02 1.78 -13.93
N VAL A 63 -6.90 1.05 -13.90
CA VAL A 63 -5.54 1.61 -13.85
C VAL A 63 -4.93 1.52 -15.24
N GLY A 64 -4.86 2.66 -15.92
CA GLY A 64 -4.16 2.81 -17.19
C GLY A 64 -3.16 3.96 -17.17
N MET A 65 -2.69 4.34 -18.35
CA MET A 65 -1.73 5.44 -18.50
C MET A 65 -2.20 6.76 -17.89
N GLU A 66 -3.51 7.03 -17.89
CA GLU A 66 -4.05 8.26 -17.32
C GLU A 66 -3.82 8.31 -15.80
N GLN A 67 -4.15 7.23 -15.08
CA GLN A 67 -3.96 7.13 -13.64
C GLN A 67 -2.48 7.16 -13.27
N ILE A 68 -1.62 6.52 -14.08
CA ILE A 68 -0.17 6.56 -13.89
C ILE A 68 0.37 7.98 -14.07
N ARG A 69 -0.04 8.68 -15.13
CA ARG A 69 0.34 10.08 -15.35
C ARG A 69 -0.17 10.97 -14.23
N LEU A 70 -1.40 10.77 -13.77
CA LEU A 70 -1.98 11.52 -12.65
C LEU A 70 -1.17 11.33 -11.37
N HIS A 71 -0.78 10.09 -11.06
CA HIS A 71 0.12 9.76 -9.95
C HIS A 71 1.46 10.50 -10.07
N LYS A 72 2.07 10.53 -11.26
CA LYS A 72 3.36 11.21 -11.50
C LYS A 72 3.30 12.73 -11.47
N LEU A 73 2.19 13.33 -11.92
CA LEU A 73 2.09 14.76 -12.21
C LEU A 73 1.43 15.58 -11.10
N THR A 74 0.78 14.92 -10.15
CA THR A 74 0.13 15.63 -9.06
C THR A 74 1.06 15.71 -7.86
N ASN A 75 1.32 16.93 -7.37
CA ASN A 75 1.89 17.19 -6.03
C ASN A 75 0.98 16.69 -4.87
N LEU A 76 -0.03 15.88 -5.18
CA LEU A 76 -0.87 15.13 -4.26
C LEU A 76 -0.21 13.82 -3.81
N SER A 77 1.04 13.58 -4.21
CA SER A 77 1.82 12.34 -4.15
C SER A 77 2.07 11.69 -2.78
N ASN A 78 1.38 12.11 -1.71
CA ASN A 78 1.36 11.41 -0.42
C ASN A 78 0.43 10.19 -0.50
N ASP A 79 0.70 9.28 -1.44
CA ASP A 79 -0.11 8.11 -1.79
C ASP A 79 -1.58 8.40 -2.08
N PHE A 80 -1.96 9.63 -2.45
CA PHE A 80 -3.36 9.91 -2.72
C PHE A 80 -3.89 9.03 -3.87
N HIS A 81 -3.07 8.82 -4.91
CA HIS A 81 -3.42 8.01 -6.07
C HIS A 81 -2.94 6.56 -5.98
N MET A 82 -1.65 6.35 -5.72
CA MET A 82 -1.04 5.02 -5.60
C MET A 82 0.12 5.06 -4.62
N VAL A 83 0.42 3.91 -4.02
CA VAL A 83 1.58 3.71 -3.16
C VAL A 83 2.82 3.56 -4.04
N SER A 84 3.71 4.54 -3.96
CA SER A 84 4.97 4.55 -4.70
C SER A 84 6.07 3.77 -3.99
N MET A 85 6.86 3.05 -4.78
CA MET A 85 8.03 2.26 -4.41
C MET A 85 9.10 2.41 -5.50
N THR A 86 10.35 2.05 -5.19
CA THR A 86 11.50 2.18 -6.10
C THR A 86 12.43 1.00 -5.98
N GLU A 87 13.09 0.61 -7.08
CA GLU A 87 14.22 -0.33 -7.02
C GLU A 87 15.50 0.30 -6.42
N ASP A 88 15.58 1.63 -6.31
CA ASP A 88 16.76 2.36 -5.85
C ASP A 88 16.63 2.74 -4.36
N PRO A 89 17.41 2.10 -3.46
CA PRO A 89 17.35 2.37 -2.03
C PRO A 89 17.79 3.80 -1.67
N GLU A 90 18.64 4.45 -2.47
CA GLU A 90 19.09 5.82 -2.20
C GLU A 90 17.98 6.83 -2.51
N VAL A 91 17.18 6.57 -3.55
CA VAL A 91 15.96 7.35 -3.82
C VAL A 91 15.00 7.22 -2.64
N ALA A 92 14.73 5.99 -2.18
CA ALA A 92 13.89 5.77 -1.01
C ALA A 92 14.44 6.46 0.25
N LYS A 93 15.75 6.35 0.52
CA LYS A 93 16.38 7.01 1.67
C LYS A 93 16.25 8.53 1.64
N SER A 94 16.44 9.13 0.46
CA SER A 94 16.31 10.56 0.25
C SER A 94 14.87 11.03 0.48
N VAL A 95 13.89 10.35 -0.11
CA VAL A 95 12.45 10.69 0.03
C VAL A 95 12.00 10.49 1.48
N GLY A 96 12.36 9.36 2.09
CA GLY A 96 11.96 8.99 3.44
C GLY A 96 12.70 9.71 4.56
N ARG A 97 13.72 10.52 4.24
CA ARG A 97 14.59 11.19 5.23
C ARG A 97 15.16 10.22 6.28
N GLY A 98 15.58 9.05 5.83
CA GLY A 98 16.08 7.96 6.69
C GLY A 98 15.01 7.01 7.23
N CYS A 99 13.74 7.17 6.86
CA CYS A 99 12.68 6.20 7.13
C CYS A 99 12.39 5.37 5.87
N ILE A 100 12.68 4.07 5.89
CA ILE A 100 12.66 3.21 4.70
C ILE A 100 11.99 1.87 5.01
N LEU A 101 11.21 1.34 4.06
CA LEU A 101 10.73 -0.04 4.03
C LEU A 101 11.50 -0.82 2.96
N GLU A 102 11.97 -2.01 3.30
CA GLU A 102 12.44 -3.03 2.36
C GLU A 102 11.29 -4.00 2.07
N ILE A 103 10.92 -4.15 0.80
CA ILE A 103 9.68 -4.80 0.37
C ILE A 103 10.01 -5.94 -0.57
N ASP A 104 9.42 -7.10 -0.30
CA ASP A 104 9.37 -8.24 -1.20
C ASP A 104 8.07 -8.18 -2.02
N PRO A 105 8.15 -7.89 -3.33
CA PRO A 105 6.94 -7.68 -4.13
C PRO A 105 6.21 -8.97 -4.49
N VAL A 106 6.77 -10.16 -4.23
CA VAL A 106 6.31 -11.44 -4.80
C VAL A 106 4.81 -11.66 -4.68
N LEU A 107 4.22 -11.35 -3.52
CA LEU A 107 2.79 -11.55 -3.25
C LEU A 107 1.86 -10.65 -4.09
N PHE A 108 2.33 -9.50 -4.55
CA PHE A 108 1.49 -8.51 -5.27
C PHE A 108 2.11 -8.06 -6.59
N LEU A 109 3.11 -8.78 -7.13
CA LEU A 109 3.77 -8.48 -8.42
C LEU A 109 2.78 -8.23 -9.56
N HIS A 110 1.68 -9.00 -9.61
CA HIS A 110 0.66 -8.91 -10.65
C HIS A 110 -0.28 -7.71 -10.52
N ASP A 111 -0.24 -7.03 -9.37
CA ASP A 111 -1.01 -5.82 -9.08
C ASP A 111 -0.08 -4.60 -8.83
N CYS A 112 1.20 -4.74 -9.16
CA CYS A 112 2.22 -3.71 -9.05
C CYS A 112 2.73 -3.32 -10.44
N VAL A 113 2.55 -2.06 -10.80
CA VAL A 113 2.90 -1.52 -12.13
C VAL A 113 4.33 -1.00 -12.12
N ASP A 114 5.12 -1.45 -13.09
CA ASP A 114 6.41 -0.84 -13.45
C ASP A 114 6.13 0.41 -14.30
N VAL A 115 6.35 1.58 -13.72
CA VAL A 115 6.03 2.86 -14.37
C VAL A 115 6.90 3.05 -15.62
N HIS A 116 8.19 2.70 -15.52
CA HIS A 116 9.18 2.86 -16.59
C HIS A 116 8.88 1.98 -17.80
N ALA A 117 8.60 0.71 -17.58
CA ALA A 117 8.17 -0.21 -18.63
C ALA A 117 6.82 0.21 -19.22
N THR A 118 5.92 0.78 -18.41
CA THR A 118 4.60 1.22 -18.86
C THR A 118 4.67 2.40 -19.84
N PHE A 119 5.47 3.45 -19.59
CA PHE A 119 5.62 4.52 -20.60
C PHE A 119 6.26 4.00 -21.89
N LYS A 120 7.29 3.13 -21.78
CA LYS A 120 7.94 2.52 -22.96
C LYS A 120 6.93 1.74 -23.79
N ARG A 121 6.07 0.94 -23.15
CA ARG A 121 4.99 0.18 -23.79
C ARG A 121 4.02 1.07 -24.56
N ASN A 122 3.79 2.29 -24.08
CA ASN A 122 2.86 3.26 -24.67
C ASN A 122 3.56 4.28 -25.60
N ALA A 123 4.83 4.05 -25.94
CA ALA A 123 5.64 4.95 -26.78
C ALA A 123 5.67 6.41 -26.26
N LEU A 124 5.70 6.58 -24.93
CA LEU A 124 5.79 7.87 -24.27
C LEU A 124 7.21 8.12 -23.75
N ASN A 125 7.65 9.38 -23.82
CA ASN A 125 8.90 9.79 -23.22
C ASN A 125 8.76 9.95 -21.71
N PHE A 126 9.77 9.47 -20.97
CA PHE A 126 9.87 9.73 -19.54
C PHE A 126 10.44 11.13 -19.30
N PRO A 127 9.89 11.90 -18.34
CA PRO A 127 10.56 13.10 -17.87
C PRO A 127 11.92 12.71 -17.28
N SER A 128 13.00 13.35 -17.75
CA SER A 128 14.38 12.90 -17.52
C SER A 128 14.78 12.86 -16.04
N ARG A 129 14.13 13.67 -15.19
CA ARG A 129 14.36 13.66 -13.73
C ARG A 129 13.76 12.44 -13.02
N MET A 130 12.75 11.78 -13.63
CA MET A 130 12.07 10.61 -13.07
C MET A 130 12.67 9.28 -13.54
N GLU A 131 13.61 9.30 -14.49
CA GLU A 131 14.30 8.08 -14.96
C GLU A 131 15.08 7.37 -13.84
N ARG A 132 15.60 8.13 -12.88
CA ARG A 132 16.39 7.61 -11.77
C ARG A 132 15.54 6.94 -10.69
N GLU A 133 14.24 7.22 -10.64
CA GLU A 133 13.36 6.73 -9.60
C GLU A 133 13.04 5.24 -9.73
N LYS A 134 13.19 4.63 -10.93
CA LYS A 134 12.86 3.22 -11.19
C LYS A 134 11.60 2.78 -10.43
N GLU A 135 10.51 3.49 -10.72
CA GLU A 135 9.35 3.53 -9.85
C GLU A 135 8.41 2.38 -10.15
N HIS A 136 7.88 1.80 -9.08
CA HIS A 136 6.82 0.82 -9.07
C HIS A 136 5.67 1.34 -8.22
N ILE A 137 4.44 1.13 -8.69
CA ILE A 137 3.26 1.64 -8.01
C ILE A 137 2.22 0.54 -7.79
N ALA A 138 1.54 0.58 -6.66
CA ALA A 138 0.45 -0.34 -6.32
C ALA A 138 -0.68 0.42 -5.61
N LEU A 139 -1.87 -0.16 -5.57
CA LEU A 139 -2.99 0.42 -4.79
C LEU A 139 -2.82 0.19 -3.29
N VAL A 140 -2.25 -0.97 -2.92
CA VAL A 140 -1.94 -1.36 -1.56
C VAL A 140 -0.55 -1.99 -1.53
N LEU A 141 0.26 -1.61 -0.54
CA LEU A 141 1.45 -2.32 -0.13
C LEU A 141 1.09 -3.21 1.07
N PRO A 142 1.00 -4.54 0.88
CA PRO A 142 0.68 -5.45 1.97
C PRO A 142 1.75 -5.43 3.05
N PHE A 143 1.35 -5.41 4.32
CA PHE A 143 2.29 -5.42 5.43
C PHE A 143 3.13 -6.69 5.48
N CYS A 144 2.54 -7.83 5.11
CA CYS A 144 3.24 -9.12 5.04
C CYS A 144 4.33 -9.17 3.97
N SER A 145 4.37 -8.22 3.04
CA SER A 145 5.43 -8.07 2.04
C SER A 145 6.59 -7.20 2.53
N ILE A 146 6.45 -6.51 3.66
CA ILE A 146 7.51 -5.67 4.21
C ILE A 146 8.44 -6.57 4.99
N LYS A 147 9.69 -6.67 4.56
CA LYS A 147 10.70 -7.51 5.21
C LYS A 147 11.36 -6.79 6.37
N ASN A 148 11.83 -5.58 6.13
CA ASN A 148 12.55 -4.77 7.11
C ASN A 148 12.06 -3.33 7.12
N ILE A 149 12.15 -2.71 8.29
CA ILE A 149 11.83 -1.30 8.50
C ILE A 149 13.08 -0.61 9.05
N GLN A 150 13.46 0.52 8.47
CA GLN A 150 14.55 1.35 8.97
C GLN A 150 14.01 2.73 9.36
N ILE A 151 14.37 3.21 10.55
CA ILE A 151 14.01 4.55 11.04
C ILE A 151 15.26 5.20 11.62
N GLY A 152 15.86 6.12 10.86
CA GLY A 152 17.17 6.66 11.17
C GLY A 152 18.22 5.54 11.17
N ASP A 153 18.90 5.37 12.31
CA ASP A 153 19.90 4.32 12.49
C ASP A 153 19.32 3.03 13.10
N LYS A 154 18.03 3.01 13.45
CA LYS A 154 17.37 1.81 13.97
C LYS A 154 16.87 0.92 12.83
N PHE A 155 17.04 -0.38 13.01
CA PHE A 155 16.57 -1.41 12.11
C PHE A 155 15.61 -2.34 12.84
N PHE A 156 14.48 -2.64 12.22
CA PHE A 156 13.43 -3.50 12.76
C PHE A 156 13.17 -4.63 11.78
N GLU A 157 13.32 -5.86 12.25
CA GLU A 157 12.83 -7.05 11.54
C GLU A 157 11.30 -7.12 11.69
N ASN A 158 10.57 -7.31 10.59
CA ASN A 158 9.12 -7.43 10.64
C ASN A 158 8.70 -8.86 11.00
N PRO A 159 8.11 -9.12 12.18
CA PRO A 159 7.64 -10.46 12.55
C PRO A 159 6.50 -10.99 11.68
N PHE A 160 5.82 -10.12 10.93
CA PHE A 160 4.72 -10.46 10.04
C PHE A 160 5.13 -10.61 8.58
N TYR A 161 6.42 -10.50 8.25
CA TYR A 161 6.89 -10.78 6.90
C TYR A 161 6.62 -12.25 6.51
N LEU A 162 6.09 -12.47 5.31
CA LEU A 162 5.89 -13.79 4.72
C LEU A 162 6.79 -13.99 3.51
N ASN A 163 7.79 -14.85 3.68
CA ASN A 163 8.65 -15.30 2.59
C ASN A 163 7.97 -16.41 1.77
N ILE A 164 7.11 -16.01 0.84
CA ILE A 164 6.46 -16.94 -0.10
C ILE A 164 7.31 -17.05 -1.37
N PRO A 165 7.73 -18.27 -1.77
CA PRO A 165 8.48 -18.46 -3.00
C PRO A 165 7.67 -18.07 -4.25
N VAL A 166 8.30 -17.43 -5.23
CA VAL A 166 7.67 -17.02 -6.51
C VAL A 166 7.07 -18.17 -7.33
N ASN A 167 7.46 -19.42 -7.04
CA ASN A 167 6.95 -20.62 -7.69
C ASN A 167 5.81 -21.32 -6.91
N ASP A 168 5.43 -20.83 -5.74
CA ASP A 168 4.27 -21.34 -5.00
C ASP A 168 2.98 -20.70 -5.52
N LEU A 169 2.53 -21.19 -6.69
CA LEU A 169 1.35 -20.65 -7.38
C LEU A 169 0.08 -20.71 -6.53
N ALA A 170 -0.04 -21.71 -5.65
CA ALA A 170 -1.21 -21.87 -4.79
C ALA A 170 -1.26 -20.79 -3.70
N ALA A 171 -0.11 -20.47 -3.10
CA ALA A 171 0.00 -19.36 -2.15
C ALA A 171 -0.27 -18.01 -2.85
N LEU A 172 0.32 -17.78 -4.02
CA LEU A 172 0.12 -16.54 -4.79
C LEU A 172 -1.34 -16.33 -5.20
N GLU A 173 -2.03 -17.36 -5.69
CA GLU A 173 -3.45 -17.29 -6.05
C GLU A 173 -4.33 -17.05 -4.81
N SER A 174 -4.04 -17.74 -3.70
CA SER A 174 -4.75 -17.55 -2.43
C SER A 174 -4.60 -16.11 -1.92
N PHE A 175 -3.39 -15.55 -2.02
CA PHE A 175 -3.12 -14.18 -1.61
C PHE A 175 -3.78 -13.16 -2.55
N LYS A 176 -3.79 -13.41 -3.86
CA LYS A 176 -4.47 -12.55 -4.83
C LYS A 176 -5.93 -12.32 -4.45
N SER A 177 -6.63 -13.39 -4.05
CA SER A 177 -8.02 -13.28 -3.60
C SER A 177 -8.16 -12.38 -2.36
N LEU A 178 -7.23 -12.43 -1.41
CA LEU A 178 -7.22 -11.54 -0.23
C LEU A 178 -6.94 -10.10 -0.63
N TYR A 179 -5.96 -9.89 -1.50
CA TYR A 179 -5.57 -8.57 -1.98
C TYR A 179 -6.73 -7.89 -2.73
N ASP A 180 -7.43 -8.62 -3.60
CA ASP A 180 -8.64 -8.12 -4.28
C ASP A 180 -9.78 -7.82 -3.32
N GLN A 181 -9.98 -8.66 -2.30
CA GLN A 181 -10.98 -8.41 -1.26
C GLN A 181 -10.66 -7.11 -0.49
N LEU A 182 -9.40 -6.88 -0.13
CA LEU A 182 -8.99 -5.64 0.55
C LEU A 182 -9.21 -4.40 -0.34
N ILE A 183 -8.83 -4.47 -1.61
CA ILE A 183 -9.10 -3.40 -2.58
C ILE A 183 -10.60 -3.11 -2.69
N LEU A 184 -11.44 -4.14 -2.72
CA LEU A 184 -12.89 -3.96 -2.79
C LEU A 184 -13.44 -3.22 -1.56
N ILE A 185 -12.99 -3.61 -0.36
CA ILE A 185 -13.39 -2.96 0.91
C ILE A 185 -12.93 -1.49 0.92
N LEU A 186 -11.69 -1.22 0.49
CA LEU A 186 -11.16 0.14 0.38
C LEU A 186 -11.93 0.97 -0.66
N ARG A 187 -12.25 0.41 -1.82
CA ARG A 187 -13.05 1.10 -2.83
C ARG A 187 -14.44 1.43 -2.30
N GLN A 188 -15.11 0.50 -1.61
CA GLN A 188 -16.40 0.78 -0.96
C GLN A 188 -16.26 1.94 0.02
N LYS A 189 -15.25 1.91 0.91
CA LYS A 189 -14.97 2.99 1.88
C LYS A 189 -14.97 4.37 1.23
N TYR A 190 -14.26 4.54 0.12
CA TYR A 190 -14.04 5.85 -0.50
C TYR A 190 -15.06 6.23 -1.57
N THR A 191 -15.81 5.28 -2.14
CA THR A 191 -16.72 5.56 -3.29
C THR A 191 -18.20 5.36 -2.98
N GLN A 192 -18.54 4.51 -2.01
CA GLN A 192 -19.92 4.08 -1.77
C GLN A 192 -20.43 4.40 -0.37
N LEU A 193 -19.58 4.92 0.53
CA LEU A 193 -19.90 5.23 1.93
C LEU A 193 -20.73 4.10 2.58
N PRO A 194 -20.14 2.90 2.76
CA PRO A 194 -20.86 1.74 3.26
C PRO A 194 -21.48 2.02 4.63
N ASP A 195 -22.53 1.28 4.96
CA ASP A 195 -23.03 1.24 6.32
C ASP A 195 -21.91 0.81 7.27
N GLU A 196 -21.80 1.48 8.43
CA GLU A 196 -20.71 1.23 9.38
C GLU A 196 -20.66 -0.24 9.84
N GLN A 197 -21.81 -0.91 9.97
CA GLN A 197 -21.86 -2.32 10.35
C GLN A 197 -21.41 -3.23 9.20
N GLU A 198 -21.73 -2.87 7.96
CA GLU A 198 -21.27 -3.62 6.78
C GLU A 198 -19.75 -3.51 6.60
N GLU A 199 -19.17 -2.33 6.82
CA GLU A 199 -17.72 -2.12 6.83
C GLU A 199 -17.06 -2.98 7.92
N LYS A 200 -17.57 -2.90 9.16
CA LYS A 200 -17.08 -3.68 10.31
C LYS A 200 -17.13 -5.19 10.05
N LYS A 201 -18.21 -5.68 9.44
CA LYS A 201 -18.39 -7.09 9.09
C LYS A 201 -17.40 -7.52 8.00
N SER A 202 -17.21 -6.69 6.98
CA SER A 202 -16.31 -6.97 5.86
C SER A 202 -14.85 -7.01 6.29
N LEU A 203 -14.42 -6.05 7.14
CA LEU A 203 -13.08 -6.01 7.70
C LEU A 203 -12.78 -7.23 8.58
N HIS A 204 -13.74 -7.64 9.41
CA HIS A 204 -13.59 -8.83 10.23
C HIS A 204 -13.48 -10.10 9.39
N ALA A 205 -14.36 -10.27 8.38
CA ALA A 205 -14.31 -11.40 7.47
C ALA A 205 -12.99 -11.45 6.69
N PHE A 206 -12.50 -10.31 6.22
CA PHE A 206 -11.19 -10.19 5.60
C PHE A 206 -10.07 -10.62 6.56
N PHE A 207 -10.09 -10.15 7.81
CA PHE A 207 -9.05 -10.51 8.79
C PHE A 207 -9.06 -12.01 9.12
N LEU A 208 -10.23 -12.64 9.24
CA LEU A 208 -10.31 -14.10 9.43
C LEU A 208 -9.68 -14.86 8.26
N ALA A 209 -9.98 -14.44 7.02
CA ALA A 209 -9.37 -15.05 5.83
C ALA A 209 -7.85 -14.81 5.78
N TYR A 210 -7.38 -13.64 6.23
CA TYR A 210 -5.96 -13.33 6.36
C TYR A 210 -5.27 -14.23 7.40
N LEU A 211 -5.91 -14.50 8.54
CA LEU A 211 -5.42 -15.46 9.54
C LEU A 211 -5.33 -16.88 8.98
N ASP A 212 -6.35 -17.32 8.23
CA ASP A 212 -6.35 -18.64 7.58
C ASP A 212 -5.21 -18.78 6.58
N PHE A 213 -4.92 -17.71 5.82
CA PHE A 213 -3.77 -17.66 4.93
C PHE A 213 -2.45 -17.81 5.69
N TYR A 214 -2.26 -17.08 6.79
CA TYR A 214 -1.07 -17.23 7.64
C TYR A 214 -0.95 -18.63 8.23
N ASN A 215 -2.04 -19.22 8.73
CA ASN A 215 -2.02 -20.58 9.27
C ASN A 215 -1.60 -21.62 8.22
N LYS A 216 -1.94 -21.38 6.95
CA LYS A 216 -1.63 -22.30 5.86
C LYS A 216 -0.22 -22.13 5.30
N TYR A 217 0.25 -20.89 5.18
CA TYR A 217 1.47 -20.57 4.41
C TYR A 217 2.61 -19.97 5.25
N SER A 218 2.40 -19.68 6.53
CA SER A 218 3.47 -19.25 7.44
C SER A 218 3.99 -20.42 8.28
N SER A 219 5.29 -20.73 8.16
CA SER A 219 5.95 -21.75 8.98
C SER A 219 6.11 -21.32 10.45
N SER A 220 6.12 -20.01 10.71
CA SER A 220 6.24 -19.41 12.04
C SER A 220 5.23 -18.27 12.18
N ASN A 221 3.95 -18.63 12.24
CA ASN A 221 2.85 -17.66 12.24
C ASN A 221 2.90 -16.75 13.48
N PRO A 222 3.18 -15.44 13.35
CA PRO A 222 3.25 -14.50 14.49
C PRO A 222 1.94 -14.39 15.26
N PHE A 223 0.80 -14.64 14.61
CA PHE A 223 -0.52 -14.57 15.24
C PHE A 223 -0.75 -15.68 16.29
N ASN A 224 0.03 -16.77 16.23
CA ASN A 224 -0.06 -17.91 17.15
C ASN A 224 0.89 -17.78 18.35
N PHE A 225 1.63 -16.68 18.47
CA PHE A 225 2.43 -16.37 19.65
C PHE A 225 1.72 -15.36 20.55
N THR A 226 2.07 -15.42 21.83
CA THR A 226 1.70 -14.39 22.81
C THR A 226 2.51 -13.10 22.60
N LEU A 227 2.03 -11.98 23.15
CA LEU A 227 2.79 -10.72 23.14
C LEU A 227 4.15 -10.86 23.84
N ASP A 228 4.22 -11.62 24.94
CA ASP A 228 5.48 -11.89 25.65
C ASP A 228 6.49 -12.64 24.77
N GLU A 229 6.03 -13.69 24.07
CA GLU A 229 6.88 -14.47 23.15
C GLU A 229 7.37 -13.64 21.97
N LEU A 230 6.51 -12.81 21.37
CA LEU A 230 6.91 -11.90 20.30
C LEU A 230 7.88 -10.84 20.80
N THR A 231 7.67 -10.31 22.01
CA THR A 231 8.57 -9.31 22.61
C THR A 231 9.96 -9.88 22.87
N LEU A 232 10.05 -11.16 23.26
CA LEU A 232 11.33 -11.84 23.41
C LEU A 232 12.05 -12.05 22.08
N ARG A 233 11.31 -12.32 21.00
CA ARG A 233 11.88 -12.63 19.68
C ARG A 233 12.20 -11.40 18.84
N TYR A 234 11.38 -10.36 18.92
CA TYR A 234 11.47 -9.14 18.12
C TYR A 234 11.35 -7.89 19.01
N PRO A 235 12.29 -7.68 19.97
CA PRO A 235 12.13 -6.69 21.02
C PRO A 235 12.02 -5.26 20.49
N GLU A 236 12.77 -4.90 19.45
CA GLU A 236 12.73 -3.56 18.86
C GLU A 236 11.36 -3.28 18.21
N PHE A 237 10.85 -4.21 17.41
CA PHE A 237 9.56 -4.06 16.74
C PHE A 237 8.43 -4.02 17.78
N MET A 238 8.44 -4.95 18.74
CA MET A 238 7.37 -5.05 19.72
C MET A 238 7.34 -3.86 20.68
N THR A 239 8.50 -3.25 20.99
CA THR A 239 8.53 -2.02 21.81
C THR A 239 7.73 -0.90 21.15
N GLU A 240 7.97 -0.63 19.87
CA GLU A 240 7.25 0.42 19.13
C GLU A 240 5.76 0.03 18.94
N PHE A 241 5.48 -1.23 18.59
CA PHE A 241 4.12 -1.75 18.44
C PHE A 241 3.28 -1.60 19.72
N LEU A 242 3.79 -2.03 20.87
CA LEU A 242 3.07 -1.95 22.14
C LEU A 242 2.83 -0.48 22.53
N GLN A 243 3.83 0.38 22.36
CA GLN A 243 3.72 1.81 22.65
C GLN A 243 2.65 2.49 21.78
N MET A 244 2.66 2.23 20.46
CA MET A 244 1.72 2.87 19.54
C MET A 244 0.28 2.42 19.71
N ASN A 245 0.07 1.14 20.08
CA ASN A 245 -1.26 0.58 20.30
C ASN A 245 -1.72 0.67 21.76
N LYS A 246 -0.92 1.27 22.66
CA LYS A 246 -1.17 1.40 24.11
C LYS A 246 -1.47 0.05 24.78
N LEU A 247 -0.74 -0.97 24.36
CA LEU A 247 -0.86 -2.32 24.88
C LEU A 247 0.20 -2.57 25.94
N THR A 248 -0.14 -3.39 26.92
CA THR A 248 0.81 -3.97 27.87
C THR A 248 1.04 -5.41 27.51
N THR A 249 2.26 -5.92 27.66
CA THR A 249 2.50 -7.34 27.43
C THR A 249 1.67 -8.19 28.40
N ASN A 250 1.14 -9.28 27.87
CA ASN A 250 0.33 -10.23 28.60
C ASN A 250 0.49 -11.61 27.93
N GLY A 251 -0.05 -12.65 28.57
CA GLY A 251 -0.08 -14.01 28.02
C GLY A 251 -1.17 -14.23 26.95
N GLU A 252 -1.78 -13.18 26.39
CA GLU A 252 -2.80 -13.30 25.35
C GLU A 252 -2.15 -13.53 23.99
N LEU A 253 -2.78 -14.35 23.15
CA LEU A 253 -2.32 -14.59 21.79
C LEU A 253 -2.57 -13.35 20.92
N MET A 254 -1.62 -13.05 20.05
CA MET A 254 -1.71 -11.91 19.13
C MET A 254 -2.99 -11.99 18.28
N ARG A 255 -3.38 -13.19 17.81
CA ARG A 255 -4.63 -13.38 17.05
C ARG A 255 -5.88 -12.94 17.82
N ASP A 256 -5.96 -13.21 19.12
CA ASP A 256 -7.17 -12.98 19.91
C ASP A 256 -7.37 -11.47 20.10
N LEU A 257 -6.26 -10.76 20.34
CA LEU A 257 -6.21 -9.31 20.37
C LEU A 257 -6.65 -8.67 19.03
N PHE A 258 -6.14 -9.17 17.90
CA PHE A 258 -6.55 -8.66 16.59
C PHE A 258 -8.01 -9.00 16.25
N ILE A 259 -8.51 -10.18 16.63
CA ILE A 259 -9.93 -10.53 16.43
C ILE A 259 -10.81 -9.50 17.14
N GLY A 260 -10.49 -9.15 18.39
CA GLY A 260 -11.21 -8.14 19.17
C GLY A 260 -11.22 -6.73 18.54
N SER A 261 -10.14 -6.35 17.85
CA SER A 261 -9.97 -5.01 17.26
C SER A 261 -10.26 -4.94 15.75
N SER A 262 -10.44 -6.08 15.08
CA SER A 262 -10.54 -6.19 13.61
C SER A 262 -11.69 -5.38 12.98
N HIS A 263 -12.73 -5.05 13.77
CA HIS A 263 -13.83 -4.21 13.32
C HIS A 263 -13.45 -2.73 13.21
N ASN A 264 -12.42 -2.27 13.91
CA ASN A 264 -12.05 -0.85 14.00
C ASN A 264 -10.81 -0.49 13.16
N LEU A 265 -10.29 -1.41 12.33
CA LEU A 265 -9.04 -1.21 11.56
C LEU A 265 -9.05 0.13 10.79
N PHE A 266 -10.15 0.47 10.11
CA PHE A 266 -10.26 1.73 9.37
C PHE A 266 -10.47 2.96 10.26
N ILE A 267 -11.04 2.84 11.46
CA ILE A 267 -11.12 4.00 12.38
C ILE A 267 -9.73 4.33 12.93
N GLU A 268 -8.92 3.29 13.12
CA GLU A 268 -7.59 3.36 13.71
C GLU A 268 -6.50 3.68 12.69
N HIS A 269 -6.72 3.42 11.40
CA HIS A 269 -5.75 3.72 10.35
C HIS A 269 -5.74 5.22 9.98
N PRO A 270 -4.57 5.88 9.89
CA PRO A 270 -4.51 7.29 9.50
C PRO A 270 -4.96 7.57 8.06
N TYR A 271 -4.73 6.65 7.12
CA TYR A 271 -5.07 6.86 5.70
C TYR A 271 -6.58 6.90 5.42
N THR A 272 -7.40 6.34 6.30
CA THR A 272 -8.87 6.34 6.23
C THR A 272 -9.51 7.54 6.93
N LYS A 273 -8.73 8.31 7.69
CA LYS A 273 -9.19 9.59 8.24
C LYS A 273 -9.23 10.58 7.08
N ASN A 274 -10.39 11.20 6.87
CA ASN A 274 -10.53 12.26 5.89
C ASN A 274 -9.36 13.22 6.02
N ILE A 275 -8.65 13.40 4.91
CA ILE A 275 -7.82 14.58 4.69
C ILE A 275 -8.69 15.76 5.11
N GLY A 276 -8.37 16.37 6.25
CA GLY A 276 -9.17 17.48 6.76
C GLY A 276 -9.31 18.54 5.68
N ASP A 277 -10.40 19.30 5.69
CA ASP A 277 -10.64 20.40 4.76
C ASP A 277 -9.41 21.28 4.55
N ALA A 278 -8.51 21.38 5.53
CA ALA A 278 -7.22 22.06 5.43
C ALA A 278 -6.26 21.54 4.33
N TYR A 279 -6.30 20.26 3.94
CA TYR A 279 -5.47 19.71 2.85
C TYR A 279 -6.23 19.67 1.52
N ILE A 280 -7.57 19.60 1.56
CA ILE A 280 -8.44 19.94 0.41
C ILE A 280 -8.34 21.44 0.07
N ASN A 281 -8.11 22.30 1.05
CA ASN A 281 -8.04 23.76 0.94
C ASN A 281 -6.63 24.33 1.06
N ARG A 282 -5.59 23.50 1.15
CA ARG A 282 -4.22 23.95 0.89
C ARG A 282 -4.24 24.57 -0.50
N ALA A 283 -3.58 25.72 -0.71
CA ALA A 283 -3.52 26.35 -2.02
C ALA A 283 -3.04 25.32 -3.05
N LYS A 284 -4.01 24.78 -3.81
CA LYS A 284 -3.82 23.74 -4.80
C LYS A 284 -3.24 24.44 -6.01
N ASN A 285 -1.92 24.41 -6.13
CA ASN A 285 -1.31 24.68 -7.43
C ASN A 285 -1.49 23.41 -8.25
N SER A 286 -2.68 23.22 -8.83
CA SER A 286 -2.87 22.25 -9.90
C SER A 286 -1.89 22.64 -10.98
N THR A 287 -0.85 21.84 -11.15
CA THR A 287 0.11 22.04 -12.21
C THR A 287 -0.17 20.90 -13.17
N THR A 288 -0.78 21.20 -14.30
CA THR A 288 -0.98 20.18 -15.36
C THR A 288 0.38 19.82 -15.97
N CYS A 289 0.49 18.73 -16.72
CA CYS A 289 1.75 18.37 -17.42
C CYS A 289 2.27 19.46 -18.37
N GLU A 290 1.40 20.39 -18.79
CA GLU A 290 1.77 21.52 -19.66
C GLU A 290 2.35 22.70 -18.85
N GLU A 291 1.95 22.80 -17.58
CA GLU A 291 2.30 23.89 -16.66
C GLU A 291 3.47 23.53 -15.74
N ASP A 292 3.78 22.25 -15.56
CA ASP A 292 4.87 21.79 -14.69
C ASP A 292 6.19 21.78 -15.47
N PRO A 293 7.17 22.65 -15.14
CA PRO A 293 8.49 22.63 -15.75
C PRO A 293 9.22 21.29 -15.56
N TRP A 294 8.82 20.46 -14.59
CA TRP A 294 9.34 19.10 -14.38
C TRP A 294 8.78 18.04 -15.34
N ALA A 295 7.62 18.29 -15.94
CA ALA A 295 6.94 17.37 -16.85
C ALA A 295 7.21 17.69 -18.34
N LYS A 296 7.84 18.83 -18.64
CA LYS A 296 8.20 19.21 -20.01
C LYS A 296 9.31 18.32 -20.55
N SER A 297 9.12 17.86 -21.79
CA SER A 297 10.18 17.26 -22.61
C SER A 297 11.37 18.22 -22.69
N VAL A 298 12.60 17.71 -22.52
CA VAL A 298 13.83 18.50 -22.75
C VAL A 298 14.05 18.78 -24.24
N TYR A 299 13.30 18.10 -25.11
CA TYR A 299 13.29 18.35 -26.53
C TYR A 299 11.99 19.07 -26.90
N ASP A 300 12.11 20.38 -27.12
CA ASP A 300 11.25 21.11 -28.07
C ASP A 300 11.64 20.70 -29.50
#